data_AF-W1XQP2-F1
#
_entry.id   AF-W1XQP2-F1
#
_cell.length_a   1.000
_cell.length_b   1.000
_cell.length_c   1.000
_cell.angle_alpha   90.00
_cell.angle_beta   90.00
_cell.angle_gamma   90.00
#
_symmetry.space_group_name_H-M   'P 1'
#
loop_
_entity.id
_entity.type
_entity.pdbx_description
1 polymer ?
#
loop_
_entity_poly.entity_id
_entity_poly.type
_entity_poly.pdbx_seq_one_letter_code
_entity_poly.pdbx_strand_id
1 'polypeptide(L)' 'MKRYRYNKIKEIVQSKAIETQEELAAALLEEGIEVTQATVSRDIKELMLIKIPTGDGHYRYA' A
#
# COMPACT_ATOMS: atom_id res chain seq x y z
N MET A 1 8.27 11.75 -8.97
CA MET A 1 8.23 10.30 -8.68
C MET A 1 7.57 9.98 -7.33
N LYS A 2 8.08 10.46 -6.18
CA LYS A 2 7.49 10.16 -4.84
C LYS A 2 6.00 10.51 -4.71
N ARG A 3 5.60 11.73 -5.09
CA ARG A 3 4.18 12.16 -5.04
C ARG A 3 3.25 11.33 -5.93
N TYR A 4 3.73 10.91 -7.10
CA TYR A 4 2.99 10.02 -8.00
C TYR A 4 2.76 8.65 -7.35
N ARG A 5 3.82 8.06 -6.79
CA ARG A 5 3.72 6.81 -6.02
C ARG A 5 2.75 6.94 -4.85
N TYR A 6 2.71 8.08 -4.16
CA TYR A 6 1.83 8.27 -3.00
C TYR A 6 0.36 8.29 -3.39
N ASN A 7 0.05 8.95 -4.51
CA ASN A 7 -1.29 8.90 -5.07
C ASN A 7 -1.66 7.47 -5.46
N LYS A 8 -0.73 6.75 -6.12
CA LYS A 8 -0.97 5.36 -6.51
C LYS A 8 -1.15 4.42 -5.33
N ILE A 9 -0.37 4.58 -4.25
CA ILE A 9 -0.56 3.83 -2.99
C ILE A 9 -1.97 4.03 -2.46
N LYS A 10 -2.46 5.28 -2.40
CA LYS A 10 -3.82 5.58 -1.93
C LYS A 10 -4.88 4.94 -2.82
N GLU A 11 -4.74 5.04 -4.14
CA GLU A 11 -5.64 4.39 -5.10
C GLU A 11 -5.66 2.87 -4.90
N ILE A 12 -4.50 2.23 -4.72
CA ILE A 12 -4.38 0.79 -4.53
C ILE A 12 -5.05 0.35 -3.22
N VAL A 13 -4.75 0.97 -2.08
CA VAL A 13 -5.32 0.55 -0.78
C VAL A 13 -6.82 0.87 -0.65
N GLN A 14 -7.34 1.78 -1.49
CA GLN A 14 -8.78 2.04 -1.62
C GLN A 14 -9.48 1.02 -2.53
N SER A 15 -8.80 0.46 -3.52
CA SER A 15 -9.38 -0.43 -4.54
C SER A 15 -9.13 -1.92 -4.29
N LYS A 16 -8.05 -2.28 -3.59
CA LYS A 16 -7.64 -3.64 -3.29
C LYS A 16 -7.51 -3.81 -1.77
N ALA A 17 -7.86 -4.98 -1.25
CA ALA A 17 -7.56 -5.35 0.12
C ALA A 17 -6.08 -5.72 0.22
N ILE A 18 -5.26 -4.78 0.69
CA ILE A 18 -3.82 -4.99 0.87
C ILE A 18 -3.53 -5.22 2.35
N GLU A 19 -3.08 -6.43 2.68
CA GLU A 19 -2.79 -6.84 4.06
C GLU A 19 -1.32 -6.62 4.41
N THR A 20 -0.40 -6.76 3.45
CA THR A 20 1.05 -6.73 3.70
C THR A 20 1.80 -5.67 2.90
N GLN A 21 3.02 -5.33 3.33
CA GLN A 21 3.85 -4.33 2.63
C GLN A 21 4.40 -4.91 1.32
N GLU A 22 4.63 -6.21 1.31
CA GLU A 22 5.03 -7.04 0.18
C GLU A 22 3.92 -7.05 -0.88
N GLU A 23 2.66 -7.22 -0.49
CA GLU A 23 1.52 -7.10 -1.41
C GLU A 23 1.41 -5.69 -2.00
N LEU A 24 1.58 -4.64 -1.19
CA LEU A 24 1.56 -3.27 -1.71
C LEU A 24 2.73 -3.02 -2.69
N ALA A 25 3.91 -3.57 -2.42
CA ALA A 25 5.04 -3.49 -3.32
C ALA A 25 4.78 -4.23 -4.65
N ALA A 26 4.17 -5.42 -4.59
CA ALA A 26 3.78 -6.19 -5.76
C ALA A 26 2.71 -5.44 -6.58
N ALA A 27 1.69 -4.88 -5.93
CA ALA A 27 0.65 -4.09 -6.60
C ALA A 27 1.21 -2.82 -7.25
N LEU A 28 2.21 -2.18 -6.65
CA LEU A 28 2.91 -1.05 -7.28
C LEU A 28 3.75 -1.48 -8.48
N LEU A 29 4.37 -2.66 -8.41
CA LEU A 29 5.12 -3.23 -9.54
C LEU A 29 4.21 -3.53 -10.73
N GLU A 30 3.00 -4.04 -10.50
CA GLU A 30 1.96 -4.23 -11.54
C GLU A 30 1.61 -2.92 -12.27
N GLU A 31 1.69 -1.78 -11.57
CA GLU A 31 1.47 -0.44 -12.13
C GLU A 31 2.75 0.19 -12.73
N GLY A 32 3.83 -0.59 -12.86
CA GLY A 32 5.12 -0.16 -13.39
C GLY A 32 5.96 0.69 -12.41
N ILE A 33 5.65 0.65 -11.11
CA ILE A 33 6.36 1.38 -10.06
C ILE A 33 7.22 0.41 -9.25
N GLU A 34 8.48 0.27 -9.65
CA GLU A 34 9.45 -0.56 -8.92
C GLU A 34 9.79 0.04 -7.54
N VAL A 35 9.48 -0.72 -6.48
CA VAL A 35 9.85 -0.38 -5.11
C VAL A 35 10.20 -1.61 -4.30
N THR A 36 11.01 -1.40 -3.28
CA THR A 36 11.26 -2.42 -2.25
C THR A 36 10.22 -2.33 -1.14
N GLN A 37 10.06 -3.43 -0.41
CA GLN A 37 9.30 -3.50 0.83
C GLN A 37 9.68 -2.39 1.81
N ALA A 38 10.99 -2.15 2.01
CA ALA A 38 11.49 -1.09 2.89
C ALA A 38 11.10 0.32 2.44
N THR A 39 10.97 0.54 1.13
CA THR A 39 10.47 1.81 0.57
C THR A 39 8.99 1.99 0.89
N VAL A 40 8.19 0.94 0.66
CA VAL A 40 6.77 0.92 0.99
C VAL A 40 6.53 1.12 2.48
N SER A 41 7.34 0.50 3.35
CA SER A 41 7.28 0.66 4.80
C SER A 41 7.39 2.12 5.24
N ARG A 42 8.36 2.86 4.66
CA ARG A 42 8.53 4.29 4.92
C ARG A 42 7.35 5.09 4.41
N ASP A 43 6.85 4.77 3.22
CA ASP A 43 5.73 5.49 2.61
C ASP A 43 4.43 5.30 3.39
N ILE A 44 4.13 4.08 3.86
CA ILE A 44 2.99 3.80 4.76
C ILE A 44 3.07 4.68 6.00
N LYS A 45 4.27 4.80 6.60
CA LYS A 45 4.49 5.63 7.79
C LYS A 45 4.32 7.11 7.50
N GLU A 46 4.85 7.60 6.38
CA GLU A 46 4.71 9.00 5.95
C GLU A 46 3.27 9.36 5.58
N LEU A 47 2.53 8.41 5.00
CA LEU A 47 1.12 8.57 4.61
C LEU A 47 0.16 8.35 5.78
N MET A 48 0.65 7.88 6.93
CA MET A 48 -0.14 7.52 8.11
C MET A 48 -1.24 6.49 7.81
N LEU A 49 -0.97 5.54 6.92
CA LEU A 49 -1.89 4.45 6.63
C LEU A 49 -1.97 3.51 7.83
N ILE A 50 -3.18 3.10 8.19
CA ILE A 50 -3.44 2.19 9.30
C ILE A 50 -4.05 0.89 8.80
N LYS A 51 -3.92 -0.18 9.58
CA LYS A 51 -4.64 -1.42 9.33
C LYS A 51 -6.01 -1.34 9.99
N ILE A 52 -7.06 -1.53 9.21
CA ILE A 52 -8.44 -1.65 9.70
C ILE A 52 -8.91 -3.10 9.54
N PRO A 53 -9.72 -3.62 10.48
CA PRO A 53 -10.31 -4.95 10.34
C PRO A 53 -11.27 -4.96 9.15
N THR A 54 -11.23 -6.04 8.39
CA THR A 54 -12.26 -6.40 7.42
C THR A 54 -13.28 -7.31 8.13
N GLY A 55 -14.56 -7.24 7.74
CA GLY A 55 -15.65 -7.91 8.45
C GLY A 55 -15.58 -9.45 8.49
N ASP A 56 -14.58 -10.03 7.83
CA ASP A 56 -14.23 -11.45 7.75
C ASP A 56 -13.05 -11.86 8.65
N GLY A 57 -12.56 -10.95 9.51
CA GLY A 57 -11.48 -11.23 10.47
C GLY A 57 -10.06 -10.98 9.93
N HIS A 58 -9.95 -10.47 8.70
CA HIS A 58 -8.69 -10.01 8.12
C HIS A 58 -8.43 -8.53 8.43
N TYR A 59 -7.28 -8.01 7.97
CA TYR A 59 -6.92 -6.59 8.13
C TYR A 59 -6.36 -6.05 6.82
N ARG A 60 -6.76 -4.84 6.45
CA ARG A 60 -6.22 -4.16 5.28
C ARG A 60 -5.73 -2.76 5.60
N TYR A 61 -4.78 -2.26 4.83
CA TYR A 61 -4.41 -0.85 4.88
C TYR A 61 -5.56 0.06 4.40
N ALA A 62 -5.71 1.21 5.07
CA ALA A 62 -6.65 2.27 4.75
C ALA A 62 -6.06 3.65 5.09
#